data_AF-A0A927W1J9-F1
#
_entry.id   AF-A0A927W1J9-F1
#
_cell.length_a   1.000
_cell.length_b   1.000
_cell.length_c   1.000
_cell.angle_alpha   90.00
_cell.angle_beta   90.00
_cell.angle_gamma   90.00
#
_symmetry.space_group_name_H-M   'P 1'
#
loop_
_entity.id
_entity.type
_entity.pdbx_description
1 polymer ?
#
loop_
_entity_poly.entity_id
_entity_poly.type
_entity_poly.pdbx_seq_one_letter_code
_entity_poly.pdbx_strand_id
1 'polypeptide(L)'
;MFGIIYGNIFSAIEDFMKCLIFIVPFIIVILFYARRYNLSISKAHILGDLIFVYLIVFMLEFTTISSLARILYIGIEIRPETFNFIPFNSITTDMFSYVTNIILFLPFGLLCPILWENQRTIKKVTFAGFIFSLTIETSQIFSMRVTDVDDLFMNTIGVAIGYLIFIIIKKISIIKNGLILAKNNNLPFVLKHEVWFLIYIVFAFEFLLLPYL
;
A
#
# COMPACT_ATOMS: atom_id res chain seq x y z
N MET A 1 -18.57 6.47 -13.58
CA MET A 1 -17.11 6.33 -13.42
C MET A 1 -16.49 7.48 -12.63
N PHE A 2 -16.56 8.73 -13.10
CA PHE A 2 -16.09 9.88 -12.30
C PHE A 2 -16.72 9.93 -10.91
N GLY A 3 -18.04 9.78 -10.79
CA GLY A 3 -18.71 9.75 -9.48
C GLY A 3 -18.26 8.63 -8.54
N ILE A 4 -17.81 7.49 -9.06
CA ILE A 4 -17.27 6.37 -8.26
C ILE A 4 -15.88 6.74 -7.76
N ILE A 5 -15.03 7.29 -8.64
CA ILE A 5 -13.69 7.75 -8.26
C ILE A 5 -13.78 8.88 -7.22
N TYR A 6 -14.65 9.86 -7.42
CA TYR A 6 -14.88 10.94 -6.45
C TYR A 6 -15.42 10.41 -5.11
N GLY A 7 -16.32 9.43 -5.14
CA GLY A 7 -16.81 8.75 -3.94
C GLY A 7 -15.68 8.06 -3.18
N ASN A 8 -14.85 7.28 -3.88
CA ASN A 8 -13.71 6.58 -3.28
C ASN A 8 -12.66 7.55 -2.72
N ILE A 9 -12.43 8.71 -3.37
CA ILE A 9 -11.54 9.75 -2.82
C ILE A 9 -12.09 10.30 -1.50
N PHE A 10 -13.40 10.60 -1.43
CA PHE A 10 -13.99 11.14 -0.22
C PHE A 10 -13.99 10.10 0.92
N SER A 11 -14.35 8.84 0.64
CA SER A 11 -14.27 7.75 1.62
C SER A 11 -12.85 7.58 2.11
N ALA A 12 -11.87 7.51 1.20
CA ALA A 12 -10.47 7.37 1.57
C ALA A 12 -9.95 8.54 2.43
N ILE A 13 -10.47 9.76 2.24
CA ILE A 13 -10.14 10.88 3.13
C ILE A 13 -10.73 10.65 4.52
N GLU A 14 -11.99 10.24 4.63
CA GLU A 14 -12.62 9.94 5.91
C GLU A 14 -11.88 8.83 6.67
N ASP A 15 -11.61 7.71 6.00
CA ASP A 15 -10.95 6.56 6.59
C ASP A 15 -9.49 6.85 6.93
N PHE A 16 -8.80 7.64 6.09
CA PHE A 16 -7.48 8.17 6.42
C PHE A 16 -7.50 9.00 7.71
N MET A 17 -8.47 9.90 7.87
CA MET A 17 -8.60 10.74 9.06
C MET A 17 -8.84 9.90 10.32
N LYS A 18 -9.64 8.83 10.23
CA LYS A 18 -9.83 7.88 11.34
C LYS A 18 -8.55 7.08 11.62
N CYS A 19 -7.84 6.64 10.58
CA CYS A 19 -6.59 5.88 10.69
C CYS A 19 -5.48 6.67 11.42
N LEU A 20 -5.53 8.01 11.41
CA LEU A 20 -4.56 8.87 12.12
C LEU A 20 -4.46 8.57 13.62
N ILE A 21 -5.51 8.03 14.26
CA ILE A 21 -5.46 7.63 15.67
C ILE A 21 -4.40 6.56 15.96
N PHE A 22 -4.04 5.74 14.96
CA PHE A 22 -2.99 4.72 15.06
C PHE A 22 -1.66 5.19 14.45
N ILE A 23 -1.73 5.99 13.37
CA ILE A 23 -0.55 6.47 12.67
C ILE A 23 0.21 7.52 13.48
N VAL A 24 -0.47 8.45 14.16
CA VAL A 24 0.21 9.48 14.97
C VAL A 24 1.01 8.86 16.12
N PRO A 25 0.46 7.94 16.94
CA PRO A 25 1.25 7.22 17.94
C PRO A 25 2.44 6.45 17.34
N PHE A 26 2.26 5.81 16.18
CA PHE A 26 3.35 5.10 15.50
C PHE A 26 4.47 6.05 15.06
N ILE A 27 4.14 7.23 14.51
CA ILE A 27 5.12 8.27 14.17
C ILE A 27 5.85 8.76 15.44
N ILE A 28 5.15 8.93 16.57
CA ILE A 28 5.79 9.29 17.85
C ILE A 28 6.81 8.22 18.28
N VAL A 29 6.47 6.94 18.14
CA VAL A 29 7.39 5.81 18.43
C VAL A 29 8.62 5.88 17.51
N ILE A 30 8.41 6.15 16.22
CA ILE A 30 9.49 6.33 15.24
C ILE A 30 10.42 7.48 15.63
N LEU A 31 9.87 8.64 16.00
CA LEU A 31 10.65 9.80 16.44
C LEU A 31 11.39 9.53 17.75
N PHE A 32 10.79 8.78 18.68
CA PHE A 32 11.43 8.35 19.91
C PHE A 32 12.65 7.44 19.63
N TYR A 33 12.50 6.43 18.77
CA TYR A 33 13.61 5.55 18.39
C TYR A 33 14.68 6.31 17.59
N ALA A 34 14.29 7.21 16.70
CA ALA A 34 15.25 8.05 15.98
C ALA A 34 16.09 8.88 16.95
N ARG A 35 15.46 9.55 17.93
CA ARG A 35 16.15 10.30 18.97
C ARG A 35 17.07 9.42 19.81
N ARG A 36 16.62 8.22 20.22
CA ARG A 36 17.40 7.27 21.02
C ARG A 36 18.69 6.82 20.33
N TYR A 37 18.68 6.74 19.00
CA TYR A 37 19.80 6.31 18.17
C TYR A 37 20.53 7.48 17.48
N ASN A 38 20.25 8.73 17.87
CA ASN A 38 20.82 9.95 17.29
C ASN A 38 20.64 10.06 15.75
N LEU A 39 19.51 9.58 15.25
CA LEU A 39 19.09 9.69 13.86
C LEU A 39 18.21 10.93 13.68
N SER A 40 18.37 11.64 12.57
CA SER A 40 17.49 12.73 12.18
C SER A 40 16.46 12.25 11.15
N ILE A 41 15.18 12.49 11.44
CA ILE A 41 14.09 12.27 10.50
C ILE A 41 13.67 13.62 9.94
N SER A 42 13.69 13.74 8.60
CA SER A 42 13.30 14.96 7.93
C SER A 42 11.77 15.14 7.97
N LYS A 43 11.29 16.39 7.95
CA LYS A 43 9.85 16.68 7.82
C LYS A 43 9.25 16.10 6.53
N ALA A 44 10.07 16.03 5.47
CA ALA A 44 9.69 15.45 4.19
C ALA A 44 9.46 13.94 4.29
N HIS A 45 10.21 13.23 5.14
CA HIS A 45 9.95 11.81 5.42
C HIS A 45 8.59 11.62 6.08
N ILE A 46 8.31 12.37 7.17
CA ILE A 46 7.02 12.30 7.88
C ILE A 46 5.84 12.60 6.95
N LEU A 47 5.95 13.65 6.13
CA LEU A 47 4.93 13.98 5.13
C LEU A 47 4.77 12.84 4.11
N GLY A 48 5.88 12.24 3.70
CA GLY A 48 5.92 11.09 2.82
C GLY A 48 5.21 9.86 3.41
N ASP A 49 5.41 9.57 4.69
CA ASP A 49 4.71 8.49 5.39
C ASP A 49 3.20 8.73 5.38
N LEU A 50 2.75 9.97 5.65
CA LEU A 50 1.33 10.33 5.61
C LEU A 50 0.72 10.17 4.21
N ILE A 51 1.46 10.60 3.16
CA ILE A 51 1.03 10.40 1.76
C ILE A 51 0.96 8.91 1.44
N PHE A 52 1.93 8.11 1.90
CA PHE A 52 1.95 6.68 1.67
C PHE A 52 0.80 5.95 2.39
N VAL A 53 0.48 6.36 3.62
CA VAL A 53 -0.68 5.86 4.37
C VAL A 53 -1.98 6.18 3.62
N TYR A 54 -2.18 7.44 3.21
CA TYR A 54 -3.35 7.83 2.43
C TYR A 54 -3.46 7.03 1.13
N LEU A 55 -2.33 6.80 0.45
CA LEU A 55 -2.28 5.97 -0.75
C LEU A 55 -2.73 4.53 -0.46
N ILE A 56 -2.29 3.91 0.63
CA ILE A 56 -2.73 2.56 1.01
C ILE A 56 -4.23 2.55 1.29
N VAL A 57 -4.75 3.50 2.07
CA VAL A 57 -6.19 3.63 2.34
C VAL A 57 -6.97 3.75 1.04
N PHE A 58 -6.54 4.64 0.14
CA PHE A 58 -7.18 4.80 -1.17
C PHE A 58 -7.17 3.51 -2.00
N MET A 59 -6.07 2.73 -1.97
CA MET A 59 -6.00 1.45 -2.68
C MET A 59 -6.96 0.41 -2.10
N LEU A 60 -7.10 0.36 -0.76
CA LEU A 60 -8.04 -0.54 -0.09
C LEU A 60 -9.49 -0.18 -0.39
N GLU A 61 -9.82 1.11 -0.37
CA GLU A 61 -11.12 1.64 -0.78
C GLU A 61 -11.42 1.34 -2.26
N PHE A 62 -10.44 1.59 -3.14
CA PHE A 62 -10.60 1.36 -4.58
C PHE A 62 -10.78 -0.13 -4.92
N THR A 63 -10.06 -1.02 -4.22
CA THR A 63 -10.20 -2.48 -4.37
C THR A 63 -11.41 -3.05 -3.63
N THR A 64 -12.11 -2.22 -2.86
CA THR A 64 -13.36 -2.55 -2.15
C THR A 64 -13.24 -3.75 -1.21
N ILE A 65 -12.17 -3.77 -0.41
CA ILE A 65 -12.01 -4.75 0.65
C ILE A 65 -13.22 -4.72 1.60
N SER A 66 -13.69 -5.88 2.06
CA SER A 66 -14.70 -5.92 3.11
C SER A 66 -14.05 -6.12 4.47
N SER A 67 -14.55 -5.39 5.46
CA SER A 67 -14.14 -5.59 6.85
C SER A 67 -14.54 -6.96 7.38
N LEU A 68 -13.79 -7.45 8.36
CA LEU A 68 -14.07 -8.70 9.04
C LEU A 68 -15.46 -8.71 9.69
N ALA A 69 -15.88 -7.59 10.31
CA ALA A 69 -17.21 -7.49 10.92
C ALA A 69 -18.32 -7.69 9.88
N ARG A 70 -18.15 -7.13 8.68
CA ARG A 70 -19.10 -7.31 7.57
C ARG A 70 -19.10 -8.76 7.07
N ILE A 71 -17.94 -9.37 6.90
CA ILE A 71 -17.79 -10.78 6.51
C ILE A 71 -18.51 -11.69 7.51
N LEU A 72 -18.30 -11.47 8.81
CA LEU A 72 -18.93 -12.27 9.87
C LEU A 72 -20.44 -12.04 9.97
N TYR A 73 -20.92 -10.81 9.72
CA TYR A 73 -22.34 -10.48 9.73
C TYR A 73 -23.11 -11.12 8.57
N ILE A 74 -22.54 -11.08 7.35
CA ILE A 74 -23.16 -11.67 6.17
C ILE A 74 -23.00 -13.21 6.18
N GLY A 75 -21.97 -13.71 6.84
CA GLY A 75 -21.55 -15.11 6.80
C GLY A 75 -20.48 -15.34 5.75
N ILE A 76 -19.57 -16.28 6.03
CA ILE A 76 -18.53 -16.67 5.08
C ILE A 76 -19.15 -17.57 4.03
N GLU A 77 -19.38 -17.03 2.83
CA GLU A 77 -19.82 -17.79 1.66
C GLU A 77 -18.71 -17.76 0.60
N ILE A 78 -18.00 -18.89 0.47
CA ILE A 78 -16.96 -19.07 -0.55
C ILE A 78 -17.63 -19.52 -1.84
N ARG A 79 -17.54 -18.71 -2.89
CA ARG A 79 -18.14 -18.95 -4.20
C ARG A 79 -17.06 -19.33 -5.22
N PRO A 80 -16.90 -20.60 -5.62
CA PRO A 80 -15.85 -21.01 -6.54
C PRO A 80 -15.87 -20.26 -7.88
N GLU A 81 -17.04 -19.82 -8.32
CA GLU A 81 -17.24 -19.02 -9.52
C GLU A 81 -16.64 -17.61 -9.46
N THR A 82 -16.30 -17.10 -8.26
CA THR A 82 -15.64 -15.79 -8.09
C THR A 82 -14.12 -15.91 -8.09
N PHE A 83 -13.56 -17.08 -8.40
CA PHE A 83 -12.12 -17.27 -8.53
C PHE A 83 -11.69 -17.29 -10.00
N ASN A 84 -10.89 -16.31 -10.40
CA ASN A 84 -10.17 -16.35 -11.67
C ASN A 84 -8.68 -16.64 -11.42
N PHE A 85 -8.29 -17.90 -11.55
CA PHE A 85 -6.88 -18.33 -11.43
C PHE A 85 -6.22 -18.58 -12.78
N ILE A 86 -6.90 -18.29 -13.90
CA ILE A 86 -6.36 -18.44 -15.24
C ILE A 86 -5.73 -17.10 -15.63
N PRO A 87 -4.38 -17.02 -15.77
CA PRO A 87 -3.74 -15.77 -16.12
C PRO A 87 -4.16 -15.30 -17.52
N PHE A 88 -4.41 -14.00 -17.63
CA PHE A 88 -4.77 -13.24 -18.81
C PHE A 88 -6.07 -13.69 -19.49
N ASN A 89 -6.96 -14.32 -18.72
CA ASN A 89 -8.22 -14.88 -19.24
C ASN A 89 -9.13 -13.80 -19.84
N SER A 90 -9.09 -12.60 -19.27
CA SER A 90 -9.94 -11.47 -19.63
C SER A 90 -9.21 -10.37 -20.39
N ILE A 91 -7.97 -10.60 -20.84
CA ILE A 91 -7.13 -9.52 -21.38
C ILE A 91 -7.76 -8.84 -22.60
N THR A 92 -8.44 -9.57 -23.47
CA THR A 92 -9.08 -8.99 -24.67
C THR A 92 -10.42 -8.33 -24.36
N THR A 93 -11.08 -8.72 -23.26
CA THR A 93 -12.43 -8.27 -22.89
C THR A 93 -12.43 -7.18 -21.83
N ASP A 94 -11.35 -7.04 -21.05
CA ASP A 94 -11.26 -6.11 -19.93
C ASP A 94 -9.86 -5.46 -19.77
N MET A 95 -9.29 -4.97 -20.88
CA MET A 95 -8.03 -4.21 -20.85
C MET A 95 -8.05 -3.02 -19.88
N PHE A 96 -9.23 -2.44 -19.62
CA PHE A 96 -9.36 -1.28 -18.77
C PHE A 96 -9.02 -1.59 -17.32
N SER A 97 -9.49 -2.71 -16.77
CA SER A 97 -9.13 -3.15 -15.41
C SER A 97 -7.64 -3.40 -15.26
N TYR A 98 -7.00 -4.00 -16.27
CA TYR A 98 -5.57 -4.30 -16.27
C TYR A 98 -4.73 -3.02 -16.16
N VAL A 99 -5.05 -2.01 -16.98
CA VAL A 99 -4.37 -0.70 -16.94
C VAL A 99 -4.64 0.02 -15.62
N THR A 100 -5.86 -0.08 -15.10
CA THR A 100 -6.24 0.56 -13.83
C THR A 100 -5.46 -0.01 -12.66
N ASN A 101 -5.29 -1.34 -12.60
CA ASN A 101 -4.50 -2.03 -11.58
C ASN A 101 -3.01 -1.65 -11.64
N ILE A 102 -2.44 -1.54 -12.85
CA ILE A 102 -1.09 -1.00 -13.04
C ILE A 102 -0.98 0.43 -12.50
N ILE A 103 -1.90 1.32 -12.85
CA ILE A 103 -1.88 2.73 -12.43
C ILE A 103 -2.05 2.86 -10.92
N LEU A 104 -2.93 2.05 -10.32
CA LEU A 104 -3.23 2.06 -8.89
C LEU A 104 -1.98 1.76 -8.05
N PHE A 105 -1.16 0.80 -8.49
CA PHE A 105 0.05 0.37 -7.77
C PHE A 105 1.33 1.10 -8.18
N LEU A 106 1.31 1.88 -9.26
CA LEU A 106 2.45 2.67 -9.70
C LEU A 106 2.99 3.61 -8.61
N PRO A 107 2.16 4.43 -7.90
CA PRO A 107 2.69 5.31 -6.89
C PRO A 107 3.23 4.58 -5.64
N PHE A 108 2.77 3.35 -5.33
CA PHE A 108 3.41 2.50 -4.32
C PHE A 108 4.87 2.18 -4.72
N GLY A 109 5.07 1.74 -5.96
CA GLY A 109 6.40 1.41 -6.50
C GLY A 109 7.35 2.61 -6.58
N LEU A 110 6.80 3.81 -6.74
CA LEU A 110 7.54 5.07 -6.77
C LEU A 110 7.92 5.55 -5.35
N LEU A 111 6.97 5.61 -4.42
CA LEU A 111 7.17 6.20 -3.09
C LEU A 111 8.03 5.33 -2.17
N CYS A 112 7.86 4.01 -2.22
CA CYS A 112 8.59 3.09 -1.36
C CYS A 112 10.13 3.28 -1.38
N PRO A 113 10.81 3.30 -2.55
CA PRO A 113 12.26 3.56 -2.60
C PRO A 113 12.68 5.03 -2.37
N ILE A 114 11.73 5.98 -2.42
CA ILE A 114 11.94 7.39 -2.06
C ILE A 114 12.04 7.55 -0.54
N LEU A 115 11.11 6.93 0.19
CA LEU A 115 11.02 7.01 1.65
C LEU A 115 12.06 6.12 2.32
N TRP A 116 12.20 4.87 1.87
CA TRP A 116 13.02 3.86 2.56
C TRP A 116 14.23 3.45 1.74
N GLU A 117 15.43 3.85 2.20
CA GLU A 117 16.68 3.51 1.51
C GLU A 117 16.91 1.99 1.41
N ASN A 118 16.50 1.24 2.43
CA ASN A 118 16.62 -0.21 2.45
C ASN A 118 15.65 -0.92 1.49
N GLN A 119 14.69 -0.20 0.88
CA GLN A 119 13.77 -0.69 -0.15
C GLN A 119 14.25 -0.36 -1.57
N ARG A 120 15.40 0.30 -1.79
CA ARG A 120 15.87 0.77 -3.12
C ARG A 120 16.37 -0.30 -4.08
N THR A 121 15.86 -1.52 -3.98
CA THR A 121 16.13 -2.58 -4.95
C THR A 121 14.80 -3.05 -5.53
N ILE A 122 14.74 -3.25 -6.85
CA ILE A 122 13.51 -3.68 -7.53
C ILE A 122 12.87 -4.87 -6.82
N LYS A 123 13.66 -5.89 -6.47
CA LYS A 123 13.19 -7.11 -5.79
C LYS A 123 12.42 -6.81 -4.50
N LYS A 124 12.89 -5.87 -3.69
CA LYS A 124 12.26 -5.54 -2.40
C LYS A 124 10.96 -4.76 -2.60
N VAL A 125 10.97 -3.76 -3.49
CA VAL A 125 9.77 -2.96 -3.78
C VAL A 125 8.69 -3.83 -4.40
N THR A 126 9.04 -4.62 -5.43
CA THR A 126 8.09 -5.54 -6.08
C THR A 126 7.61 -6.62 -5.14
N PHE A 127 8.46 -7.14 -4.25
CA PHE A 127 8.02 -8.10 -3.23
C PHE A 127 7.06 -7.47 -2.22
N ALA A 128 7.34 -6.27 -1.73
CA ALA A 128 6.44 -5.56 -0.83
C ALA A 128 5.07 -5.30 -1.47
N GLY A 129 5.06 -4.83 -2.72
CA GLY A 129 3.83 -4.61 -3.46
C GLY A 129 3.07 -5.89 -3.82
N PHE A 130 3.78 -6.97 -4.17
CA PHE A 130 3.20 -8.30 -4.39
C PHE A 130 2.54 -8.84 -3.12
N ILE A 131 3.21 -8.79 -1.97
CA ILE A 131 2.63 -9.24 -0.69
C ILE A 131 1.41 -8.40 -0.32
N PHE A 132 1.47 -7.08 -0.53
CA PHE A 132 0.33 -6.22 -0.28
C PHE A 132 -0.86 -6.56 -1.18
N SER A 133 -0.65 -6.69 -2.49
CA SER A 133 -1.69 -7.11 -3.43
C SER A 133 -2.24 -8.49 -3.11
N LEU A 134 -1.39 -9.46 -2.76
CA LEU A 134 -1.81 -10.79 -2.35
C LEU A 134 -2.69 -10.74 -1.08
N THR A 135 -2.38 -9.85 -0.15
CA THR A 135 -3.19 -9.64 1.06
C THR A 135 -4.58 -9.11 0.70
N ILE A 136 -4.69 -8.21 -0.28
CA ILE A 136 -5.98 -7.71 -0.79
C ILE A 136 -6.75 -8.87 -1.44
N GLU A 137 -6.16 -9.56 -2.42
CA GLU A 137 -6.79 -10.67 -3.14
C GLU A 137 -7.29 -11.77 -2.21
N THR A 138 -6.48 -12.15 -1.22
CA THR A 138 -6.85 -13.18 -0.22
C THR A 138 -7.94 -12.71 0.73
N SER A 139 -8.01 -11.42 1.07
CA SER A 139 -9.11 -10.89 1.87
C SER A 139 -10.45 -10.90 1.13
N GLN A 140 -10.42 -10.74 -0.20
CA GLN A 140 -11.60 -10.71 -1.07
C GLN A 140 -12.27 -12.07 -1.22
N ILE A 141 -11.51 -13.17 -1.06
CA ILE A 141 -12.02 -14.55 -1.00
C ILE A 141 -13.17 -14.67 0.01
N PHE A 142 -13.05 -13.97 1.14
CA PHE A 142 -14.05 -14.00 2.22
C PHE A 142 -15.18 -12.97 2.04
N SER A 143 -15.06 -12.09 1.04
CA SER A 143 -15.88 -10.89 0.87
C SER A 143 -16.94 -11.00 -0.23
N MET A 144 -17.20 -12.21 -0.74
CA MET A 144 -18.01 -12.46 -1.96
C MET A 144 -17.56 -11.64 -3.18
N ARG A 145 -16.30 -11.20 -3.19
CA ARG A 145 -15.69 -10.46 -4.28
C ARG A 145 -14.96 -11.43 -5.21
N VAL A 146 -14.76 -11.01 -6.45
CA VAL A 146 -13.93 -11.76 -7.39
C VAL A 146 -12.48 -11.60 -6.98
N THR A 147 -11.80 -12.72 -6.77
CA THR A 147 -10.34 -12.76 -6.60
C THR A 147 -9.75 -13.12 -7.95
N ASP A 148 -8.84 -12.28 -8.45
CA ASP A 148 -8.27 -12.42 -9.78
C ASP A 148 -6.74 -12.46 -9.74
N VAL A 149 -6.17 -13.54 -10.27
CA VAL A 149 -4.71 -13.67 -10.40
C VAL A 149 -4.14 -12.58 -11.32
N ASP A 150 -4.93 -12.08 -12.28
CA ASP A 150 -4.53 -10.99 -13.17
C ASP A 150 -4.34 -9.69 -12.42
N ASP A 151 -5.18 -9.41 -11.42
CA ASP A 151 -5.04 -8.22 -10.56
C ASP A 151 -3.72 -8.28 -9.80
N LEU A 152 -3.37 -9.43 -9.23
CA LEU A 152 -2.08 -9.66 -8.57
C LEU A 152 -0.89 -9.41 -9.52
N PHE A 153 -0.96 -9.90 -10.76
CA PHE A 153 0.08 -9.67 -11.77
C PHE A 153 0.17 -8.21 -12.19
N MET A 154 -0.96 -7.57 -12.51
CA MET A 154 -1.02 -6.18 -12.99
C MET A 154 -0.57 -5.20 -11.90
N ASN A 155 -0.98 -5.43 -10.65
CA ASN A 155 -0.53 -4.67 -9.50
C ASN A 155 0.99 -4.79 -9.34
N THR A 156 1.54 -6.00 -9.43
CA THR A 156 3.00 -6.24 -9.34
C THR A 156 3.77 -5.56 -10.47
N ILE A 157 3.23 -5.56 -11.70
CA ILE A 157 3.79 -4.83 -12.85
C ILE A 157 3.75 -3.32 -12.59
N GLY A 158 2.64 -2.79 -12.07
CA GLY A 158 2.50 -1.39 -11.66
C GLY A 158 3.59 -0.96 -10.69
N VAL A 159 3.86 -1.78 -9.67
CA VAL A 159 4.95 -1.54 -8.71
C VAL A 159 6.31 -1.51 -9.41
N ALA A 160 6.58 -2.45 -10.31
CA ALA A 160 7.83 -2.50 -11.06
C ALA A 160 8.01 -1.25 -11.93
N ILE A 161 6.96 -0.80 -12.62
CA ILE A 161 6.96 0.44 -13.42
C ILE A 161 7.19 1.67 -12.53
N GLY A 162 6.52 1.76 -11.38
CA GLY A 162 6.74 2.82 -10.39
C GLY A 162 8.20 2.91 -9.94
N TYR A 163 8.83 1.75 -9.71
CA TYR A 163 10.25 1.68 -9.37
C TYR A 163 11.18 2.12 -10.53
N LEU A 164 10.83 1.80 -11.79
CA LEU A 164 11.57 2.30 -12.95
C LEU A 164 11.48 3.82 -13.05
N ILE A 165 10.30 4.40 -12.78
CA ILE A 165 10.12 5.86 -12.71
C ILE A 165 10.99 6.45 -11.60
N PHE A 166 11.07 5.82 -10.43
CA PHE A 166 12.01 6.22 -9.37
C PHE A 166 13.47 6.25 -9.87
N ILE A 167 13.92 5.23 -10.61
CA ILE A 167 15.28 5.21 -11.18
C ILE A 167 15.51 6.39 -12.13
N ILE A 168 14.54 6.65 -13.01
CA ILE A 168 14.60 7.77 -13.97
C ILE A 168 14.68 9.10 -13.21
N ILE A 169 13.80 9.32 -12.23
CA ILE A 169 13.81 10.53 -11.39
C ILE A 169 15.13 10.66 -10.64
N LYS A 170 15.66 9.59 -10.05
CA LYS A 170 16.96 9.62 -9.36
C LYS A 170 18.13 9.93 -10.31
N LYS A 171 18.02 9.54 -11.59
CA LYS A 171 19.05 9.81 -12.60
C LYS A 171 18.98 11.24 -13.14
N ILE A 172 17.78 11.79 -13.31
CA ILE A 172 17.53 13.15 -13.82
C ILE A 172 17.69 14.19 -12.71
N SER A 173 17.21 13.86 -11.51
CA SER A 173 17.21 14.73 -10.34
C SER A 173 18.49 14.57 -9.54
N ILE A 174 19.03 15.69 -9.08
CA ILE A 174 20.15 15.84 -8.14
C ILE A 174 19.72 15.35 -6.73
N ILE A 175 18.94 14.26 -6.61
CA ILE A 175 18.58 13.64 -5.32
C ILE A 175 19.78 12.83 -4.85
N LYS A 176 20.70 13.51 -4.17
CA LYS A 176 21.96 12.89 -3.73
C LYS A 176 21.79 11.88 -2.58
N ASN A 177 20.74 11.97 -1.75
CA ASN A 177 20.52 11.08 -0.60
C ASN A 177 19.02 10.85 -0.33
N GLY A 178 18.63 9.75 0.33
CA GLY A 178 17.26 9.50 0.79
C GLY A 178 16.78 10.42 1.90
N LEU A 179 15.46 10.46 2.08
CA LEU A 179 14.77 11.34 3.03
C LEU A 179 15.02 10.94 4.49
N ILE A 180 15.46 9.70 4.73
CA ILE A 180 16.12 9.27 5.96
C ILE A 180 17.63 9.19 5.69
N LEU A 181 18.40 10.08 6.31
CA LEU A 181 19.86 10.06 6.31
C LEU A 181 20.36 9.02 7.33
N ALA A 182 20.15 7.73 7.06
CA ALA A 182 20.81 6.68 7.82
C ALA A 182 21.91 6.04 6.98
N LYS A 183 23.08 6.67 7.02
CA LYS A 183 24.33 6.17 6.41
C LYS A 183 24.86 4.88 7.08
N ASN A 184 24.11 4.27 8.01
CA ASN A 184 24.62 3.28 8.93
C ASN A 184 23.79 1.99 8.90
N ASN A 185 24.46 0.85 8.87
CA ASN A 185 23.85 -0.49 8.79
C ASN A 185 23.07 -0.91 10.05
N ASN A 186 23.05 -0.07 11.10
CA ASN A 186 22.46 -0.35 12.42
C ASN A 186 21.14 0.42 12.66
N LEU A 187 20.25 0.44 11.66
CA LEU A 187 18.92 1.03 11.83
C LEU A 187 18.12 0.19 12.86
N PRO A 188 17.49 0.80 13.88
CA PRO A 188 16.67 0.04 14.83
C PRO A 188 15.54 -0.67 14.09
N PHE A 189 15.11 -1.81 14.62
CA PHE A 189 14.14 -2.70 13.97
C PHE A 189 12.88 -1.97 13.47
N VAL A 190 12.31 -1.07 14.29
CA VAL A 190 11.11 -0.29 13.94
C VAL A 190 11.33 0.56 12.68
N LEU A 191 12.44 1.28 12.59
CA LEU A 191 12.77 2.10 11.41
C LEU A 191 13.15 1.24 10.20
N LYS A 192 13.79 0.09 10.42
CA LYS A 192 14.15 -0.84 9.33
C LYS A 192 12.91 -1.46 8.67
N HIS A 193 11.85 -1.69 9.45
CA HIS A 193 10.64 -2.35 9.00
C HIS A 193 9.42 -1.40 8.93
N GLU A 194 9.66 -0.09 8.95
CA GLU A 194 8.64 0.96 8.96
C GLU A 194 7.57 0.76 7.87
N VAL A 195 7.97 0.51 6.62
CA VAL A 195 7.04 0.23 5.51
C VAL A 195 6.03 -0.88 5.83
N TRP A 196 6.48 -1.96 6.50
CA TRP A 196 5.64 -3.10 6.84
C TRP A 196 4.69 -2.77 7.99
N PHE A 197 5.16 -1.99 8.97
CA PHE A 197 4.30 -1.51 10.04
C PHE A 197 3.20 -0.59 9.51
N LEU A 198 3.52 0.34 8.60
CA LEU A 198 2.50 1.21 8.00
C LEU A 198 1.46 0.40 7.22
N ILE A 199 1.90 -0.53 6.36
CA ILE A 199 0.98 -1.42 5.62
C ILE A 199 0.10 -2.21 6.58
N TYR A 200 0.70 -2.82 7.61
CA TYR A 200 -0.03 -3.64 8.58
C TYR A 200 -1.02 -2.81 9.41
N ILE A 201 -0.62 -1.65 9.93
CA ILE A 201 -1.48 -0.78 10.74
C ILE A 201 -2.70 -0.35 9.92
N VAL A 202 -2.49 0.11 8.68
CA VAL A 202 -3.58 0.55 7.81
C VAL A 202 -4.50 -0.62 7.47
N PHE A 203 -3.95 -1.76 7.02
CA PHE A 203 -4.76 -2.92 6.69
C PHE A 203 -5.54 -3.46 7.90
N ALA A 204 -4.90 -3.57 9.06
CA ALA A 204 -5.55 -4.04 10.28
C ALA A 204 -6.63 -3.06 10.75
N PHE A 205 -6.40 -1.75 10.62
CA PHE A 205 -7.40 -0.72 10.89
C PHE A 205 -8.64 -0.90 9.99
N GLU A 206 -8.45 -0.92 8.67
CA GLU A 206 -9.53 -1.09 7.69
C GLU A 206 -10.30 -2.41 7.89
N PHE A 207 -9.55 -3.50 8.03
CA PHE A 207 -10.13 -4.83 8.06
C PHE A 207 -10.79 -5.16 9.41
N LEU A 208 -10.24 -4.69 10.53
CA LEU A 208 -10.69 -5.11 11.87
C LEU A 208 -11.42 -4.02 12.66
N LEU A 209 -11.03 -2.74 12.52
CA LEU A 209 -11.41 -1.69 13.47
C LEU A 209 -12.37 -0.65 12.89
N LEU A 210 -12.26 -0.34 11.60
CA LEU A 210 -13.09 0.67 10.94
C LEU A 210 -14.61 0.48 11.18
N PRO A 211 -15.18 -0.74 11.18
CA PRO A 211 -16.62 -0.92 11.41
C PRO A 211 -17.13 -0.46 12.79
N TYR A 212 -16.23 -0.19 13.72
CA TYR A 212 -16.54 0.18 15.11
C TYR A 212 -16.22 1.65 15.44
N LEU A 213 -15.77 2.44 14.46
CA LEU A 213 -15.31 3.84 14.61
C LEU A 213 -16.07 4.79 13.67
#